data_AF-U3GTV3-F1
#
_entry.id   AF-U3GTV3-F1
#
_cell.length_a   1.000
_cell.length_b   1.000
_cell.length_c   1.000
_cell.angle_alpha   90.00
_cell.angle_beta   90.00
_cell.angle_gamma   90.00
#
_symmetry.space_group_name_H-M   'P 1'
#
loop_
_entity.id
_entity.type
_entity.pdbx_description
1 polymer ?
#
loop_
_entity_poly.entity_id
_entity_poly.type
_entity_poly.pdbx_seq_one_letter_code
_entity_poly.pdbx_strand_id
1 'polypeptide(L)'
;MAGLVDSSGTSLIHSNGCPPDAPTGRKKGSISCCGLGNLYMWIDPDTGIAGLWATRLLPFFDGPCVAAAEAFEAATYRAIRRR
;
A
#
# COMPACT_ATOMS: atom_id res chain seq x y z
N MET A 1 -15.95 11.97 6.20
CA MET A 1 -15.26 11.30 7.33
C MET A 1 -16.21 10.23 7.86
N ALA A 2 -16.22 9.05 7.25
CA ALA A 2 -17.03 7.92 7.69
C ALA A 2 -16.12 6.68 7.60
N GLY A 3 -15.70 6.17 8.76
CA GLY A 3 -14.94 4.94 8.85
C GLY A 3 -15.86 3.77 8.58
N LEU A 4 -15.64 3.09 7.45
CA LEU A 4 -16.24 1.80 7.19
C LEU A 4 -15.55 0.82 8.17
N VAL A 5 -16.32 0.09 8.96
CA VAL A 5 -15.84 -0.89 9.96
C VAL A 5 -16.16 -2.29 9.46
N ASP A 6 -15.33 -3.28 9.81
CA ASP A 6 -15.67 -4.68 9.55
C ASP A 6 -16.68 -5.24 10.57
N SER A 7 -17.11 -6.48 10.36
CA SER A 7 -18.09 -7.17 11.22
C SER A 7 -17.60 -7.46 12.64
N SER A 8 -16.32 -7.21 12.95
CA SER A 8 -15.75 -7.27 14.29
C SER A 8 -15.71 -5.90 14.99
N GLY A 9 -16.14 -4.83 14.31
CA GLY A 9 -16.14 -3.47 14.84
C GLY A 9 -14.79 -2.76 14.75
N THR A 10 -13.83 -3.30 14.00
CA THR A 10 -12.50 -2.71 13.83
C THR A 10 -12.49 -1.75 12.63
N SER A 11 -11.92 -0.56 12.83
CA SER A 11 -11.74 0.49 11.82
C SER A 11 -10.98 -0.03 10.58
N LEU A 12 -11.47 0.22 9.36
CA LEU A 12 -10.72 -0.04 8.11
C LEU A 12 -9.49 0.86 7.93
N ILE A 13 -9.30 1.86 8.79
CA ILE A 13 -7.97 2.40 9.09
C ILE A 13 -7.37 1.43 10.13
N HIS A 14 -6.88 0.29 9.66
CA HIS A 14 -6.50 -0.82 10.52
C HIS A 14 -5.23 -0.45 11.30
N SER A 15 -5.31 -0.54 12.62
CA SER A 15 -4.17 -0.58 13.55
C SER A 15 -3.29 -1.84 13.41
N ASN A 16 -3.67 -2.78 12.53
CA ASN A 16 -2.88 -3.94 12.16
C ASN A 16 -2.62 -3.84 10.66
N GLY A 17 -1.42 -3.41 10.31
CA GLY A 17 -0.97 -3.40 8.93
C GLY A 17 -0.88 -4.81 8.32
N CYS A 18 -0.24 -4.89 7.15
CA CYS A 18 -0.11 -6.11 6.33
C CYS A 18 0.04 -7.40 7.19
N PRO A 19 -0.83 -8.43 7.05
CA PRO A 19 -0.85 -9.56 8.00
C PRO A 19 0.39 -10.46 7.88
N PRO A 20 0.80 -10.96 6.69
CA PRO A 20 2.15 -11.43 6.41
C PRO A 20 2.99 -10.38 5.66
N ASP A 21 4.30 -10.63 5.49
CA ASP A 21 5.14 -9.84 4.59
C ASP A 21 4.57 -9.85 3.17
N ALA A 22 4.54 -8.69 2.52
CA ALA A 22 4.08 -8.56 1.15
C ALA A 22 5.13 -9.11 0.17
N PRO A 23 4.72 -9.71 -0.96
CA PRO A 23 5.64 -10.15 -2.01
C PRO A 23 6.52 -9.02 -2.58
N THR A 24 6.06 -7.78 -2.48
CA THR A 24 6.80 -6.57 -2.89
C THR A 24 7.95 -6.21 -1.95
N GLY A 25 8.02 -6.82 -0.76
CA GLY A 25 9.09 -6.63 0.22
C GLY A 25 8.68 -5.83 1.46
N ARG A 26 7.48 -5.24 1.46
CA ARG A 26 6.85 -4.54 2.59
C ARG A 26 6.61 -5.50 3.76
N LYS A 27 6.94 -5.09 4.98
CA LYS A 27 6.85 -5.94 6.16
C LYS A 27 5.46 -6.00 6.78
N LYS A 28 5.23 -7.08 7.52
CA LYS A 28 4.07 -7.22 8.40
C LYS A 28 3.88 -5.95 9.24
N GLY A 29 2.63 -5.51 9.43
CA GLY A 29 2.34 -4.31 10.23
C GLY A 29 2.47 -2.99 9.48
N SER A 30 2.88 -3.01 8.20
CA SER A 30 2.86 -1.81 7.35
C SER A 30 1.45 -1.32 7.05
N ILE A 31 1.27 0.00 7.05
CA ILE A 31 -0.02 0.66 6.80
C ILE A 31 -0.09 1.03 5.33
N SER A 32 -1.25 0.86 4.70
CA SER A 32 -1.47 1.26 3.30
C SER A 32 -2.87 1.81 3.09
N CYS A 33 -3.02 2.69 2.09
CA CYS A 33 -4.31 3.23 1.66
C CYS A 33 -4.29 3.42 0.14
N CYS A 34 -5.48 3.56 -0.44
CA CYS A 34 -5.64 3.85 -1.85
C CYS A 34 -6.67 4.97 -2.10
N GLY A 35 -6.57 5.60 -3.27
CA GLY A 35 -7.45 6.69 -3.71
C GLY A 35 -7.93 6.53 -5.14
N LEU A 36 -9.07 7.15 -5.46
CA LEU A 36 -9.83 6.93 -6.69
C LEU A 36 -9.03 7.08 -7.99
N GLY A 37 -8.08 8.02 -8.05
CA GLY A 37 -7.21 8.23 -9.22
C GLY A 37 -6.09 7.20 -9.36
N ASN A 38 -6.33 5.93 -8.97
CA ASN A 38 -5.31 4.89 -8.84
C ASN A 38 -4.09 5.38 -8.03
N LEU A 39 -4.38 5.92 -6.85
CA LEU A 39 -3.37 6.32 -5.86
C LEU A 39 -3.15 5.14 -4.90
N TYR A 40 -1.91 4.76 -4.63
CA TYR A 40 -1.57 3.71 -3.67
C TYR A 40 -0.42 4.18 -2.80
N MET A 41 -0.63 4.27 -1.49
CA MET A 41 0.37 4.72 -0.52
C MET A 41 0.65 3.67 0.53
N TRP A 42 1.88 3.64 1.04
CA TRP A 42 2.27 2.76 2.14
C TRP A 42 3.32 3.40 3.05
N ILE A 43 3.32 2.94 4.30
CA ILE A 43 4.31 3.25 5.33
C ILE A 43 4.70 1.93 5.99
N ASP A 44 5.99 1.56 5.90
CA ASP A 44 6.57 0.40 6.56
C ASP A 44 7.51 0.87 7.69
N PRO A 45 7.04 0.84 8.95
CA PRO A 45 7.83 1.26 10.10
C PRO A 45 9.07 0.40 10.35
N ASP A 46 9.01 -0.90 10.03
CA ASP A 46 10.09 -1.85 10.31
C ASP A 46 11.29 -1.61 9.41
N THR A 47 11.04 -1.26 8.14
CA THR A 47 12.12 -0.95 7.18
C THR A 47 12.43 0.54 7.09
N GLY A 48 11.58 1.40 7.65
CA GLY A 48 11.67 2.85 7.50
C GLY A 48 11.37 3.34 6.07
N ILE A 49 10.73 2.51 5.25
CA ILE A 49 10.43 2.83 3.84
C ILE A 49 8.95 3.22 3.72
N ALA A 50 8.70 4.36 3.09
CA ALA A 50 7.36 4.79 2.70
C ALA A 50 7.33 5.14 1.22
N GLY A 51 6.14 5.09 0.62
CA GLY A 51 5.98 5.43 -0.79
C GLY A 51 4.56 5.78 -1.19
N LEU A 52 4.47 6.41 -2.36
CA LEU A 52 3.22 6.80 -3.02
C LEU A 52 3.36 6.53 -4.52
N TRP A 53 2.51 5.67 -5.05
CA TRP A 53 2.19 5.60 -6.46
C TRP A 53 1.00 6.51 -6.73
N ALA A 54 1.12 7.44 -7.67
CA ALA A 54 0.08 8.38 -7.98
C ALA A 54 -0.12 8.53 -9.49
N THR A 55 -1.35 8.34 -9.93
CA THR A 55 -1.77 8.62 -11.31
C THR A 55 -2.95 9.61 -11.31
N ARG A 56 -3.44 9.93 -12.50
CA ARG A 56 -4.74 10.61 -12.69
C ARG A 56 -5.67 9.77 -13.57
N LEU A 57 -5.59 8.46 -13.46
CA LEU A 57 -6.32 7.52 -14.31
C LEU A 57 -7.59 7.03 -13.63
N LEU A 58 -8.63 6.89 -14.44
CA LEU A 58 -9.91 6.29 -14.11
C LEU A 58 -10.26 5.24 -15.19
N PRO A 59 -11.03 4.19 -14.86
CA PRO A 59 -11.68 3.91 -13.57
C PRO A 59 -10.68 3.55 -12.46
N PHE A 60 -11.15 3.65 -11.21
CA PHE A 60 -10.36 3.19 -10.06
C PHE A 60 -10.13 1.67 -10.14
N PHE A 61 -8.96 1.23 -9.68
CA PHE A 61 -8.56 -0.17 -9.68
C PHE A 61 -8.40 -0.73 -11.11
N ASP A 62 -7.85 0.09 -11.99
CA ASP A 62 -7.48 -0.32 -13.35
C ASP A 62 -6.31 -1.32 -13.29
N GLY A 63 -6.43 -2.45 -13.99
CA GLY A 63 -5.49 -3.57 -13.90
C GLY A 63 -4.03 -3.17 -14.16
N PRO A 64 -3.73 -2.48 -15.28
CA PRO A 64 -2.40 -1.92 -15.54
C PRO A 64 -1.88 -1.00 -14.42
N CYS A 65 -2.73 -0.16 -13.84
CA CYS A 65 -2.34 0.72 -12.73
C CYS A 65 -1.95 -0.06 -11.48
N VAL A 66 -2.72 -1.10 -11.12
CA VAL A 66 -2.43 -1.96 -9.96
C VAL A 66 -1.11 -2.69 -10.17
N ALA A 67 -0.92 -3.32 -11.33
CA ALA A 67 0.31 -4.05 -11.64
C ALA A 67 1.54 -3.13 -11.63
N ALA A 68 1.41 -1.91 -12.15
CA ALA A 68 2.49 -0.93 -12.13
C ALA A 68 2.82 -0.47 -10.70
N ALA A 69 1.80 -0.26 -9.85
CA ALA A 69 2.00 0.13 -8.45
C ALA A 69 2.72 -0.97 -7.65
N GLU A 70 2.35 -2.24 -7.83
CA GLU A 70 3.02 -3.39 -7.20
C GLU A 70 4.47 -3.52 -7.67
N ALA A 71 4.70 -3.39 -8.98
CA ALA A 71 6.05 -3.44 -9.55
C ALA A 71 6.93 -2.29 -9.04
N PHE A 72 6.35 -1.09 -8.90
CA PHE A 72 7.02 0.09 -8.34
C PHE A 72 7.38 -0.09 -6.88
N GLU A 73 6.46 -0.60 -6.04
CA GLU A 73 6.74 -0.92 -4.64
C GLU A 73 7.90 -1.92 -4.55
N ALA A 74 7.84 -3.02 -5.31
CA ALA A 74 8.89 -4.03 -5.34
C ALA A 74 10.25 -3.47 -5.78
N ALA A 75 10.27 -2.60 -6.79
CA ALA A 75 11.48 -1.94 -7.25
C ALA A 75 12.07 -1.02 -6.18
N THR A 76 11.22 -0.30 -5.44
CA THR A 76 11.62 0.60 -4.36
C THR A 76 12.37 -0.15 -3.25
N TYR A 77 11.79 -1.26 -2.75
CA TYR A 77 12.45 -2.07 -1.72
C TYR A 77 13.78 -2.66 -2.22
N ARG A 78 13.85 -3.14 -3.47
CA ARG A 78 15.10 -3.65 -4.04
C ARG A 78 16.16 -2.55 -4.19
N ALA A 79 15.77 -1.34 -4.57
CA ALA A 79 16.71 -0.24 -4.80
C ALA A 79 17.29 0.31 -3.50
N ILE A 80 16.46 0.45 -2.45
CA ILE A 80 16.90 0.99 -1.16
C ILE A 80 17.76 -0.02 -0.41
N ARG A 81 17.40 -1.32 -0.40
CA ARG A 81 18.21 -2.38 0.25
C ARG A 81 19.60 -2.59 -0.35
N ARG A 82 19.89 -2.02 -1.52
CA ARG A 82 21.21 -2.08 -2.18
C ARG A 82 22.14 -0.92 -1.79
N ARG A 83 21.65 0.05 -1.03
CA ARG A 83 22.48 1.15 -0.49
C ARG A 83 22.95 0.79 0.92
#